data_AF-A8YBG1-F1
#
_entry.id   AF-A8YBG1-F1
#
_cell.length_a   1.000
_cell.length_b   1.000
_cell.length_c   1.000
_cell.angle_alpha   90.00
_cell.angle_beta   90.00
_cell.angle_gamma   90.00
#
_symmetry.space_group_name_H-M   'P 1'
#
loop_
_entity.id
_entity.type
_entity.pdbx_description
1 polymer ?
#
loop_
_entity_poly.entity_id
_entity_poly.type
_entity_poly.pdbx_seq_one_letter_code
_entity_poly.pdbx_strand_id
1 'polypeptide(L)' 'MPVVPKIDIVESVEDLKKLMKQQKSSLAYAKVQSLYFLKMGEVETVRHLVVLMGRGERTIHRWLSFYKKRRN' A
#
# COMPACT_ATOMS: atom_id res chain seq x y z
N MET A 1 12.00 -10.19 -13.68
CA MET A 1 11.80 -8.97 -12.86
C MET A 1 10.47 -9.12 -12.14
N PRO A 2 10.35 -8.92 -10.81
CA PRO A 2 9.09 -9.10 -10.12
C PRO A 2 8.14 -7.98 -10.55
N VAL A 3 7.13 -8.36 -11.33
CA VAL A 3 6.07 -7.48 -11.84
C VAL A 3 5.23 -7.03 -10.66
N VAL A 4 5.21 -5.73 -10.38
CA VAL A 4 4.23 -5.17 -9.46
C VAL A 4 2.85 -5.43 -10.06
N PRO A 5 1.89 -5.99 -9.30
CA PRO A 5 0.52 -6.00 -9.76
C PRO A 5 0.14 -4.56 -10.07
N LYS A 6 -0.17 -4.22 -11.33
CA LYS A 6 -0.74 -2.90 -11.65
C LYS A 6 -1.98 -2.73 -10.79
N ILE A 7 -1.87 -1.88 -9.77
CA ILE A 7 -2.93 -1.58 -8.83
C ILE A 7 -3.29 -0.13 -9.09
N ASP A 8 -4.49 0.07 -9.61
CA ASP A 8 -5.02 1.41 -9.86
C ASP A 8 -5.52 1.98 -8.53
N ILE A 9 -4.65 2.75 -7.88
CA ILE A 9 -4.97 3.46 -6.64
C ILE A 9 -5.73 4.73 -7.02
N VAL A 10 -7.05 4.70 -6.85
CA VAL A 10 -7.96 5.82 -7.17
C VAL A 10 -7.84 6.98 -6.17
N GLU A 11 -7.48 6.72 -4.90
CA GLU A 11 -7.26 7.79 -3.93
C GLU A 11 -6.10 8.69 -4.35
N SER A 12 -6.24 9.99 -4.08
CA SER A 12 -5.13 10.93 -4.17
C SER A 12 -4.12 10.70 -3.04
N VAL A 13 -2.94 11.28 -3.18
CA VAL A 13 -1.90 11.28 -2.14
C VAL A 13 -2.43 11.94 -0.86
N GLU A 14 -3.18 13.03 -1.00
CA GLU A 14 -3.80 13.79 0.08
C GLU A 14 -4.86 12.98 0.82
N ASP A 15 -5.69 12.23 0.07
CA ASP A 15 -6.70 11.36 0.66
C ASP A 15 -6.06 10.25 1.49
N LEU A 16 -5.00 9.63 0.98
CA LEU A 16 -4.25 8.60 1.70
C LEU A 16 -3.60 9.15 2.96
N LYS A 17 -3.03 10.38 2.92
CA LYS A 17 -2.52 11.07 4.13
C LYS A 17 -3.62 11.27 5.17
N LYS A 18 -4.82 11.71 4.75
CA LYS A 18 -5.96 11.89 5.65
C LYS A 18 -6.42 10.56 6.23
N LEU A 19 -6.55 9.53 5.40
CA LEU A 19 -6.94 8.17 5.80
C LEU A 19 -5.96 7.59 6.81
N MET A 20 -4.65 7.78 6.62
CA MET A 20 -3.62 7.37 7.58
C MET A 20 -3.86 7.98 8.96
N LYS A 21 -4.08 9.30 9.04
CA LYS A 21 -4.36 10.00 10.30
C LYS A 21 -5.63 9.51 11.02
N GLN A 22 -6.60 8.98 10.28
CA GLN A 22 -7.84 8.45 10.83
C GLN A 22 -7.71 7.02 11.39
N GLN A 23 -6.65 6.28 11.03
CA GLN A 23 -6.48 4.90 11.47
C GLN A 23 -6.15 4.83 12.96
N LYS A 24 -6.96 4.10 13.72
CA LYS A 24 -6.76 3.87 15.17
C LYS A 24 -5.80 2.71 15.47
N SER A 25 -5.54 1.86 14.49
CA SER A 25 -4.67 0.69 14.63
C SER A 25 -3.40 0.87 13.80
N SER A 26 -2.26 0.50 14.38
CA SER A 26 -0.96 0.48 13.68
C SER A 26 -0.97 -0.42 12.43
N LEU A 27 -1.73 -1.52 12.46
CA LEU A 27 -1.88 -2.41 11.31
C LEU A 27 -2.71 -1.75 10.20
N ALA A 28 -3.80 -1.06 10.57
CA ALA A 28 -4.64 -0.36 9.62
C ALA A 28 -3.89 0.83 9.00
N TYR A 29 -3.14 1.58 9.81
CA TYR A 29 -2.23 2.63 9.36
C TYR A 29 -1.23 2.10 8.34
N ALA A 30 -0.54 0.98 8.64
CA ALA A 30 0.43 0.38 7.74
C ALA A 30 -0.19 -0.01 6.39
N LYS A 31 -1.42 -0.54 6.37
CA LYS A 31 -2.13 -0.85 5.12
C LYS A 31 -2.33 0.40 4.26
N VAL A 32 -2.83 1.49 4.84
CA VAL A 32 -3.03 2.75 4.10
C VAL A 32 -1.68 3.34 3.66
N GLN A 33 -0.67 3.26 4.52
CA GLN A 33 0.68 3.71 4.22
C GLN A 33 1.31 2.96 3.03
N SER A 34 1.04 1.66 2.89
CA SER A 34 1.51 0.89 1.72
C SER A 34 0.93 1.42 0.40
N LEU A 35 -0.34 1.82 0.40
CA LEU A 35 -0.99 2.44 -0.75
C LEU A 35 -0.44 3.84 -1.02
N TYR A 36 -0.18 4.61 0.04
CA TYR A 36 0.40 5.94 -0.05
C TYR A 36 1.75 5.93 -0.79
N PHE A 37 2.65 5.01 -0.41
CA PHE A 37 3.97 4.90 -1.05
C PHE A 37 3.89 4.46 -2.51
N LEU A 38 2.96 3.56 -2.85
CA LEU A 38 2.73 3.17 -4.24
C LEU A 38 2.18 4.34 -5.07
N LYS A 39 1.24 5.11 -4.51
CA LYS A 39 0.62 6.25 -5.21
C LYS A 39 1.62 7.39 -5.45
N MET A 40 2.52 7.62 -4.50
CA MET A 40 3.58 8.61 -4.62
C MET A 40 4.62 8.29 -5.71
N GLY A 41 4.67 7.05 -6.21
CA GLY A 41 5.67 6.64 -7.20
C GLY A 41 7.09 6.46 -6.64
N GLU A 42 7.32 6.81 -5.37
CA GLU A 42 8.58 6.61 -4.63
C GLU A 42 8.99 5.13 -4.52
N VAL A 43 8.03 4.22 -4.74
CA VAL A 43 8.24 2.79 -4.65
C VAL A 43 7.82 2.10 -5.94
N GLU A 44 8.81 1.78 -6.77
CA GLU A 44 8.60 1.07 -8.04
C GLU A 44 8.32 -0.43 -7.86
N THR A 45 8.61 -1.02 -6.70
CA THR A 45 8.46 -2.46 -6.46
C THR A 45 7.94 -2.83 -5.07
N VAL A 46 7.20 -3.95 -4.98
CA VAL A 46 6.78 -4.55 -3.69
C VAL A 46 7.97 -4.83 -2.78
N ARG A 47 9.15 -5.16 -3.34
CA ARG A 47 10.37 -5.37 -2.56
C ARG A 47 10.85 -4.11 -1.85
N HIS A 48 10.76 -2.96 -2.51
CA HIS A 48 11.12 -1.71 -1.88
C HIS A 48 10.12 -1.33 -0.77
N LEU A 49 8.83 -1.64 -0.93
CA LEU A 49 7.84 -1.56 0.16
C LEU A 49 8.19 -2.47 1.35
N VAL A 50 8.61 -3.70 1.08
CA VAL A 50 9.00 -4.68 2.11
C VAL A 50 10.13 -4.15 2.98
N VAL A 51 11.17 -3.58 2.35
CA VAL A 51 12.31 -2.97 3.05
C VAL A 51 11.85 -1.75 3.84
N LEU A 52 11.11 -0.83 3.21
CA LEU A 52 10.71 0.43 3.83
C LEU A 52 9.72 0.24 4.99
N MET A 53 8.86 -0.76 4.90
CA MET A 53 7.85 -1.04 5.93
C MET A 53 8.29 -2.07 6.97
N GLY A 54 9.41 -2.78 6.76
CA GLY A 54 9.85 -3.87 7.62
C GLY A 54 8.85 -5.02 7.71
N ARG A 55 8.08 -5.28 6.64
CA ARG A 55 7.01 -6.30 6.61
C ARG A 55 7.32 -7.34 5.54
N GLY A 56 7.05 -8.61 5.83
CA GLY A 56 7.26 -9.70 4.87
C GLY A 56 6.47 -9.52 3.57
N GLU A 57 7.08 -9.91 2.45
CA GLU A 57 6.55 -9.77 1.09
C GLU A 57 5.14 -10.35 0.92
N ARG A 58 4.89 -11.54 1.47
CA ARG A 58 3.55 -12.18 1.45
C ARG A 58 2.48 -11.30 2.11
N THR A 59 2.82 -10.60 3.18
CA THR A 59 1.91 -9.72 3.90
C THR A 59 1.52 -8.52 3.05
N ILE A 60 2.51 -7.88 2.40
CA ILE A 60 2.27 -6.75 1.50
C ILE A 60 1.42 -7.21 0.31
N HIS A 61 1.78 -8.30 -0.37
CA HIS A 61 0.98 -8.86 -1.46
C HIS A 61 -0.46 -9.17 -1.05
N ARG A 62 -0.67 -9.73 0.16
CA ARG A 62 -2.00 -10.01 0.68
C ARG A 62 -2.82 -8.73 0.86
N TRP A 63 -2.25 -7.67 1.42
CA TRP A 63 -2.95 -6.39 1.60
C TRP A 63 -3.35 -5.76 0.26
N LEU A 64 -2.41 -5.72 -0.68
CA LEU A 64 -2.64 -5.19 -2.02
C LEU A 64 -3.71 -6.00 -2.78
N SER A 65 -3.68 -7.32 -2.66
CA SER A 65 -4.70 -8.19 -3.26
C SER A 65 -6.09 -7.93 -2.68
N PHE A 66 -6.18 -7.72 -1.35
CA PHE A 66 -7.46 -7.39 -0.72
C PHE A 66 -7.99 -6.03 -1.16
N TYR A 67 -7.12 -5.04 -1.27
CA TYR A 67 -7.50 -3.72 -1.75
C TYR A 67 -8.06 -3.80 -3.18
N LYS A 68 -7.37 -4.52 -4.09
CA LYS A 68 -7.85 -4.73 -5.47
C LYS A 68 -9.22 -5.42 -5.50
N LYS A 69 -9.41 -6.49 -4.71
CA LYS A 69 -10.68 -7.22 -4.62
C LYS A 69 -11.84 -6.39 -4.08
N ARG A 70 -11.58 -5.41 -3.21
CA ARG A 70 -12.65 -4.60 -2.60
C ARG A 70 -13.17 -3.49 -3.53
N ARG A 71 -12.45 -3.20 -4.61
CA ARG A 71 -12.73 -2.14 -5.57
C ARG A 71 -13.21 -2.64 -6.93
N ASN A 72 -13.16 -3.94 -7.14
CA ASN A 72 -13.68 -4.63 -8.31
C ASN A 72 -14.95 -5.38 -7.93
#